data_AF-A0A7K0KVI8-F1
#
_entry.id   AF-A0A7K0KVI8-F1
#
_cell.length_a   1.000
_cell.length_b   1.000
_cell.length_c   1.000
_cell.angle_alpha   90.00
_cell.angle_beta   90.00
_cell.angle_gamma   90.00
#
_symmetry.space_group_name_H-M   'P 1'
#
loop_
_entity.id
_entity.type
_entity.pdbx_description
1 polymer ?
#
loop_
_entity_poly.entity_id
_entity_poly.type
_entity_poly.pdbx_seq_one_letter_code
_entity_poly.pdbx_strand_id
1 'polypeptide(L)'
;MTQPKVVALGGGHGLAATLAALRKVTSEITAIVTVADNGGSSGRLREEFPIFPPGDLRMALAALCSDDEWGRSWAEIMQYRFTSQGPLDGHPVGNLLLAALWDRDEDPVAGLDRV
;
A
#
# COMPACT_ATOMS: atom_id res chain seq x y z
N MET A 1 25.40 12.65 -12.85
CA MET A 1 25.72 11.69 -11.77
C MET A 1 24.59 10.66 -11.73
N THR A 2 24.90 9.37 -11.60
CA THR A 2 23.89 8.32 -11.45
C THR A 2 23.23 8.43 -10.08
N GLN A 3 21.90 8.34 -10.03
CA GLN A 3 21.17 8.33 -8.76
C GLN A 3 21.52 7.06 -7.96
N PRO A 4 21.60 7.11 -6.61
CA PRO A 4 21.88 5.94 -5.80
C PRO A 4 20.70 4.97 -5.81
N LYS A 5 20.98 3.67 -5.96
CA LYS A 5 19.96 2.62 -5.82
C LYS A 5 19.79 2.26 -4.35
N VAL A 6 18.56 2.30 -3.84
CA VAL A 6 18.27 2.08 -2.42
C VAL A 6 17.24 0.97 -2.26
N VAL A 7 17.53 0.01 -1.38
CA VAL A 7 16.57 -1.00 -0.94
C VAL A 7 16.18 -0.71 0.51
N ALA A 8 14.89 -0.60 0.79
CA ALA A 8 14.34 -0.41 2.13
C ALA A 8 13.46 -1.61 2.50
N LEU A 9 13.70 -2.20 3.68
CA LEU A 9 12.99 -3.39 4.16
C LEU A 9 12.23 -3.05 5.44
N GLY A 10 10.96 -3.44 5.53
CA GLY A 10 10.18 -3.23 6.75
C GLY A 10 8.67 -3.34 6.53
N GLY A 11 7.91 -2.61 7.35
CA GLY A 11 6.45 -2.50 7.27
C GLY A 11 5.97 -1.28 8.04
N GLY A 12 4.65 -1.09 8.04
CA GLY A 12 3.98 -0.04 8.80
C GLY A 12 4.52 1.36 8.59
N HIS A 13 4.33 2.19 9.61
CA HIS A 13 4.57 3.63 9.52
C HIS A 13 6.05 3.97 9.38
N GLY A 14 6.92 3.14 9.96
CA GLY A 14 8.38 3.32 9.87
C GLY A 14 8.85 3.23 8.42
N LEU A 15 8.50 2.15 7.71
CA LEU A 15 8.88 2.01 6.30
C LEU A 15 8.26 3.11 5.45
N ALA A 16 6.97 3.44 5.64
CA ALA A 16 6.31 4.49 4.87
C ALA A 16 7.01 5.86 5.00
N ALA A 17 7.38 6.25 6.23
CA ALA A 17 8.13 7.49 6.47
C ALA A 17 9.53 7.45 5.81
N THR A 18 10.23 6.31 5.88
CA THR A 18 11.52 6.11 5.22
C THR A 18 11.40 6.24 3.71
N LEU A 19 10.40 5.61 3.08
CA LEU A 19 10.18 5.69 1.63
C LEU A 19 9.87 7.13 1.18
N ALA A 20 9.01 7.84 1.91
CA ALA A 20 8.71 9.25 1.62
C ALA A 20 9.94 10.17 1.71
N ALA A 21 10.85 9.89 2.67
CA ALA A 21 12.11 10.62 2.79
C ALA A 21 13.10 10.26 1.67
N LEU A 22 13.24 8.97 1.34
CA LEU A 22 14.15 8.48 0.29
C LEU A 22 13.81 9.03 -1.09
N ARG A 23 12.53 9.26 -1.37
CA ARG A 23 12.08 9.86 -2.64
C ARG A 23 12.61 11.27 -2.90
N LYS A 24 13.06 11.97 -1.87
CA LYS A 24 13.73 13.28 -2.00
C LYS A 24 15.21 13.14 -2.39
N VAL A 25 15.76 11.94 -2.32
CA VAL A 25 17.18 11.63 -2.55
C VAL A 25 17.37 10.86 -3.86
N THR A 26 16.47 9.94 -4.18
CA THR A 26 16.57 9.10 -5.38
C THR A 26 15.20 8.63 -5.88
N SER A 27 15.09 8.41 -7.19
CA SER A 27 13.96 7.71 -7.83
C SER A 27 14.18 6.19 -7.91
N GLU A 28 15.38 5.69 -7.63
CA GLU A 28 15.75 4.28 -7.73
C GLU A 28 15.53 3.55 -6.39
N ILE A 29 14.27 3.38 -5.98
CA ILE A 29 13.88 2.77 -4.70
C ILE A 29 13.24 1.40 -4.92
N THR A 30 13.67 0.41 -4.16
CA THR A 30 12.99 -0.88 -4.02
C THR A 30 12.53 -1.04 -2.57
N ALA A 31 11.23 -1.24 -2.37
CA ALA A 31 10.66 -1.53 -1.06
C ALA A 31 10.40 -3.03 -0.92
N ILE A 32 10.95 -3.64 0.13
CA ILE A 32 10.59 -5.00 0.56
C ILE A 32 9.66 -4.87 1.75
N VAL A 33 8.37 -5.11 1.50
CA VAL A 33 7.31 -4.83 2.46
C VAL A 33 6.86 -6.14 3.11
N THR A 34 6.85 -6.18 4.43
CA THR A 34 6.23 -7.29 5.18
C THR A 34 4.71 -7.25 5.01
N VAL A 35 4.09 -8.41 4.94
CA VAL A 35 2.63 -8.58 4.83
C VAL A 35 2.09 -9.31 6.07
N ALA A 36 2.46 -8.79 7.25
CA ALA A 36 2.19 -9.43 8.54
C ALA A 36 1.09 -8.73 9.37
N ASP A 37 0.57 -7.58 8.93
CA ASP A 37 -0.49 -6.86 9.63
C ASP A 37 -1.75 -7.75 9.75
N ASN A 38 -2.38 -7.79 10.91
CA ASN A 38 -3.54 -8.65 11.16
C ASN A 38 -4.65 -7.92 11.94
N GLY A 39 -4.59 -6.60 12.03
CA GLY A 39 -5.59 -5.78 12.71
C GLY A 39 -6.62 -5.11 11.78
N GLY A 40 -7.77 -4.76 12.36
CA GLY A 40 -8.76 -3.87 11.75
C GLY A 40 -9.26 -4.30 10.37
N SER A 41 -9.11 -3.42 9.38
CA SER A 41 -9.56 -3.68 8.01
C SER A 41 -8.81 -4.84 7.34
N SER A 42 -7.51 -5.02 7.62
CA SER A 42 -6.71 -6.10 7.05
C SER A 42 -7.20 -7.46 7.56
N GLY A 43 -7.56 -7.54 8.86
CA GLY A 43 -8.14 -8.73 9.47
C GLY A 43 -9.49 -9.11 8.86
N ARG A 44 -10.43 -8.15 8.81
CA ARG A 44 -11.77 -8.38 8.22
C ARG A 44 -11.71 -8.88 6.77
N LEU A 45 -10.85 -8.31 5.93
CA LEU A 45 -10.70 -8.76 4.54
C LEU A 45 -10.17 -10.20 4.43
N ARG A 46 -9.34 -10.65 5.37
CA ARG A 46 -8.81 -12.02 5.38
C ARG A 46 -9.80 -13.06 5.88
N GLU A 47 -10.83 -12.63 6.62
CA GLU A 47 -11.94 -13.50 6.99
C GLU A 47 -12.84 -13.79 5.78
N GLU A 48 -12.91 -12.87 4.82
CA GLU A 48 -13.76 -12.97 3.64
C GLU A 48 -13.02 -13.50 2.40
N PHE A 49 -11.74 -13.14 2.22
CA PHE A 49 -10.96 -13.45 1.03
C PHE A 49 -9.65 -14.18 1.39
N PRO A 50 -9.19 -15.16 0.59
CA PRO A 50 -7.93 -15.88 0.80
C PRO A 50 -6.71 -15.05 0.36
N ILE A 51 -6.56 -13.83 0.89
CA ILE A 51 -5.56 -12.84 0.47
C ILE A 51 -4.54 -12.53 1.58
N PHE A 52 -3.45 -11.86 1.21
CA PHE A 52 -2.50 -11.30 2.17
C PHE A 52 -3.08 -10.07 2.88
N PRO A 53 -2.56 -9.69 4.06
CA PRO A 53 -2.87 -8.40 4.65
C PRO A 53 -2.45 -7.23 3.77
N PRO A 54 -3.39 -6.35 3.35
CA PRO A 54 -3.04 -5.23 2.47
C PRO A 54 -2.43 -4.02 3.18
N GLY A 55 -2.56 -3.92 4.51
CA GLY A 55 -2.29 -2.68 5.26
C GLY A 55 -0.91 -2.06 5.07
N ASP A 56 0.15 -2.85 5.26
CA ASP A 56 1.54 -2.41 5.13
C ASP A 56 1.89 -2.07 3.67
N LEU A 57 1.44 -2.89 2.73
CA LEU A 57 1.66 -2.68 1.31
C LEU A 57 0.96 -1.42 0.80
N ARG A 58 -0.29 -1.19 1.20
CA ARG A 58 -1.03 0.05 0.94
C ARG A 58 -0.24 1.26 1.41
N MET A 59 0.36 1.21 2.59
CA MET A 59 1.13 2.33 3.14
C MET A 59 2.41 2.58 2.36
N ALA A 60 3.11 1.52 1.94
CA ALA A 60 4.29 1.64 1.10
C ALA A 60 3.94 2.23 -0.28
N LEU A 61 2.86 1.75 -0.92
CA LEU A 61 2.39 2.27 -2.21
C LEU A 61 2.01 3.75 -2.12
N ALA A 62 1.25 4.15 -1.09
CA ALA A 62 0.89 5.55 -0.89
C ALA A 62 2.11 6.46 -0.65
N ALA A 63 3.14 5.97 0.05
CA ALA A 63 4.38 6.72 0.24
C ALA A 63 5.19 6.88 -1.06
N LEU A 64 5.02 5.95 -2.00
CA LEU A 64 5.74 5.91 -3.27
C LEU A 64 5.04 6.65 -4.42
N CYS A 65 3.75 7.01 -4.29
CA CYS A 65 3.02 7.80 -5.29
C CYS A 65 3.75 9.11 -5.64
N SER A 66 3.74 9.53 -6.91
CA SER A 66 4.44 10.74 -7.37
C SER A 66 4.08 12.01 -6.58
N ASP A 67 5.00 12.98 -6.53
CA ASP A 67 4.80 14.24 -5.78
C ASP A 67 4.07 15.31 -6.61
N ASP A 68 3.61 14.95 -7.82
CA ASP A 68 2.72 15.79 -8.61
C ASP A 68 1.29 15.80 -8.01
N GLU A 69 0.40 16.59 -8.60
CA GLU A 69 -0.99 16.68 -8.13
C GLU A 69 -1.73 15.35 -8.20
N TRP A 70 -1.50 14.56 -9.24
CA TRP A 70 -2.14 13.28 -9.45
C TRP A 70 -1.69 12.25 -8.41
N GLY A 71 -0.38 12.10 -8.22
CA GLY A 71 0.17 11.14 -7.26
C GLY A 71 -0.20 11.48 -5.81
N ARG A 72 -0.23 12.77 -5.44
CA ARG A 72 -0.70 13.18 -4.11
C ARG A 72 -2.19 12.87 -3.91
N SER A 73 -3.03 13.16 -4.89
CA SER A 73 -4.45 12.79 -4.84
C SER A 73 -4.63 11.27 -4.72
N TRP A 74 -3.80 10.49 -5.42
CA TRP A 74 -3.87 9.04 -5.37
C TRP A 74 -3.37 8.45 -4.05
N ALA A 75 -2.33 9.02 -3.46
CA ALA A 75 -1.90 8.69 -2.09
C ALA A 75 -3.00 8.97 -1.06
N GLU A 76 -3.70 10.10 -1.18
CA GLU A 76 -4.84 10.45 -0.31
C GLU A 76 -5.97 9.44 -0.45
N ILE A 77 -6.35 9.07 -1.68
CA ILE A 77 -7.40 8.08 -1.91
C ILE A 77 -6.99 6.69 -1.39
N MET A 78 -5.75 6.25 -1.63
CA MET A 78 -5.23 4.99 -1.08
C MET A 78 -5.32 4.95 0.45
N GLN A 79 -5.15 6.10 1.11
CA GLN A 79 -5.23 6.22 2.56
C GLN A 79 -6.65 6.50 3.10
N TYR A 80 -7.57 6.97 2.25
CA TYR A 80 -8.92 7.34 2.65
C TYR A 80 -9.63 6.16 3.29
N ARG A 81 -10.23 6.41 4.46
CA ARG A 81 -11.00 5.43 5.22
C ARG A 81 -12.47 5.80 5.14
N PHE A 82 -13.29 4.84 4.73
CA PHE A 82 -14.74 5.03 4.76
C PHE A 82 -15.24 5.27 6.18
N THR A 83 -16.23 6.14 6.29
CA THR A 83 -17.00 6.38 7.51
C THR A 83 -18.46 6.07 7.19
N SER A 84 -19.02 5.04 7.83
CA SER A 84 -20.41 4.64 7.64
C SER A 84 -20.94 3.88 8.86
N GLN A 85 -22.18 3.40 8.80
CA GLN A 85 -22.72 2.45 9.79
C GLN A 85 -22.77 1.01 9.25
N GLY A 86 -22.23 0.77 8.04
CA GLY A 86 -22.30 -0.51 7.35
C GLY A 86 -20.99 -1.30 7.37
N PRO A 87 -20.92 -2.46 6.68
CA PRO A 87 -19.74 -3.33 6.66
C PRO A 87 -18.46 -2.64 6.17
N LEU A 88 -18.59 -1.69 5.25
CA LEU A 88 -17.46 -0.92 4.73
C LEU A 88 -16.89 0.10 5.72
N ASP A 89 -17.56 0.37 6.85
CA ASP A 89 -17.06 1.32 7.85
C ASP A 89 -15.65 0.96 8.28
N GLY A 90 -14.76 1.95 8.27
CA GLY A 90 -13.38 1.77 8.67
C GLY A 90 -12.49 1.05 7.65
N HIS A 91 -12.98 0.64 6.47
CA HIS A 91 -12.09 0.12 5.41
C HIS A 91 -11.33 1.26 4.71
N PRO A 92 -9.99 1.19 4.62
CA PRO A 92 -9.26 2.00 3.67
C PRO A 92 -9.60 1.60 2.24
N VAL A 93 -9.79 2.57 1.35
CA VAL A 93 -10.04 2.30 -0.08
C VAL A 93 -8.89 1.49 -0.68
N GLY A 94 -7.64 1.83 -0.36
CA GLY A 94 -6.47 1.10 -0.85
C GLY A 94 -6.43 -0.37 -0.42
N ASN A 95 -7.01 -0.71 0.73
CA ASN A 95 -7.11 -2.12 1.14
C ASN A 95 -8.11 -2.88 0.25
N LEU A 96 -9.24 -2.25 -0.12
CA LEU A 96 -10.23 -2.85 -1.01
C LEU A 96 -9.71 -2.98 -2.44
N LEU A 97 -8.93 -2.00 -2.92
CA LEU A 97 -8.26 -2.07 -4.22
C LEU A 97 -7.28 -3.24 -4.29
N LEU A 98 -6.42 -3.40 -3.28
CA LEU A 98 -5.48 -4.52 -3.20
C LEU A 98 -6.20 -5.86 -3.06
N ALA A 99 -7.25 -5.93 -2.26
CA ALA A 99 -8.09 -7.13 -2.15
C ALA A 99 -8.69 -7.51 -3.51
N ALA A 100 -9.25 -6.55 -4.24
CA ALA A 100 -9.82 -6.79 -5.57
C ALA A 100 -8.78 -7.23 -6.61
N LEU A 101 -7.55 -6.70 -6.54
CA LEU A 101 -6.45 -7.13 -7.41
C LEU A 101 -6.08 -8.60 -7.15
N TRP A 102 -5.95 -8.99 -5.88
CA TRP A 102 -5.61 -10.37 -5.51
C TRP A 102 -6.76 -11.37 -5.67
N ASP A 103 -8.00 -10.92 -5.54
CA ASP A 103 -9.18 -11.75 -5.81
C ASP A 103 -9.33 -12.00 -7.32
N ARG A 104 -9.02 -11.00 -8.16
CA ARG A 104 -9.06 -11.13 -9.62
C ARG A 104 -7.86 -11.90 -10.18
N ASP A 105 -6.66 -11.60 -9.71
CA ASP A 105 -5.41 -12.13 -10.23
C ASP A 105 -4.87 -13.17 -9.22
N GLU A 106 -4.87 -14.47 -9.59
CA GLU A 106 -4.37 -15.56 -8.72
C GLU A 106 -2.88 -15.37 -8.32
N ASP A 107 -2.12 -14.58 -9.09
CA ASP A 107 -0.76 -14.19 -8.78
C ASP A 107 -0.73 -12.85 -8.01
N PRO A 108 -0.35 -12.86 -6.71
CA PRO A 108 -0.35 -11.68 -5.86
C PRO A 108 0.69 -10.62 -6.26
N VAL A 109 1.71 -11.00 -7.03
CA VAL A 109 2.74 -10.10 -7.53
C VAL A 109 2.31 -9.47 -8.84
N ALA A 110 1.72 -10.24 -9.75
CA ALA A 110 1.28 -9.74 -11.06
C ALA A 110 0.22 -8.62 -10.94
N GLY A 111 -0.64 -8.68 -9.90
CA GLY A 111 -1.59 -7.62 -9.61
C GLY A 111 -0.93 -6.28 -9.25
N LEU A 112 0.28 -6.30 -8.69
CA LEU A 112 1.02 -5.09 -8.27
C LEU A 112 1.69 -4.37 -9.44
N ASP A 113 1.96 -5.06 -10.56
CA ASP A 113 2.47 -4.42 -11.78
C ASP A 113 1.44 -3.47 -12.44
N ARG A 114 0.20 -3.44 -11.92
CA ARG A 114 -0.92 -2.65 -12.43
C ARG A 114 -1.19 -1.36 -11.65
N VAL A 115 -0.54 -1.15 -10.51
CA VAL A 115 -0.80 -0.05 -9.56
C VAL A 115 0.38 0.88 -9.38
#